data_AF-A0A5K0XKW4-F1
#
_entry.id   AF-A0A5K0XKW4-F1
#
_cell.length_a   1.000
_cell.length_b   1.000
_cell.length_c   1.000
_cell.angle_alpha   90.00
_cell.angle_beta   90.00
_cell.angle_gamma   90.00
#
_symmetry.space_group_name_H-M   'P 1'
#
loop_
_entity.id
_entity.type
_entity.pdbx_description
1 polymer ?
#
loop_
_entity_poly.entity_id
_entity_poly.type
_entity_poly.pdbx_seq_one_letter_code
_entity_poly.pdbx_strand_id
1 'polypeptide(L)'
;EGVGYGARLIKDAVARVDADYFQSFIDFGELNKNKELVASQDVEDNFVIPNLEVDSWLGFQFHEVDMGSGAPCAFMPSWIPMEGLVIFVPAASHGALKGGINVIVTLFKEHAKIFKQIAHSID
;
A
#
# COMPACT_ATOMS: atom_id res chain seq x y z
N GLU A 1 -6.56 22.73 3.18
CA GLU A 1 -6.46 21.67 4.20
C GLU A 1 -5.31 20.77 3.77
N GLY A 2 -4.19 20.78 4.50
CA GLY A 2 -2.93 20.14 4.06
C GLY A 2 -2.84 18.64 4.38
N VAL A 3 -1.62 18.10 4.38
CA VAL A 3 -1.33 16.68 4.65
C VAL A 3 -1.98 16.16 5.94
N GLY A 4 -2.05 17.01 6.98
CA GLY A 4 -2.67 16.65 8.26
C GLY A 4 -4.16 16.29 8.19
N TYR A 5 -4.91 16.87 7.24
CA TYR A 5 -6.31 16.52 7.02
C TYR A 5 -6.45 15.09 6.45
N GLY A 6 -5.66 14.78 5.40
CA GLY A 6 -5.62 13.46 4.80
C GLY A 6 -5.18 12.38 5.81
N ALA A 7 -4.14 12.66 6.59
CA ALA A 7 -3.67 11.73 7.64
C ALA A 7 -4.75 11.42 8.69
N ARG A 8 -5.55 12.43 9.08
CA ARG A 8 -6.67 12.21 10.00
C ARG A 8 -7.76 11.34 9.39
N LEU A 9 -8.15 11.59 8.13
CA LEU A 9 -9.14 10.76 7.45
C LEU A 9 -8.70 9.29 7.35
N ILE A 10 -7.44 9.03 7.01
CA ILE A 10 -6.88 7.68 6.95
C ILE A 10 -6.91 7.04 8.34
N LYS A 11 -6.45 7.75 9.38
CA LYS A 11 -6.47 7.25 10.76
C LYS A 11 -7.89 6.89 11.20
N ASP A 12 -8.86 7.76 10.98
CA ASP A 12 -10.24 7.56 11.39
C ASP A 12 -10.89 6.41 10.59
N ALA A 13 -10.52 6.22 9.32
CA ALA A 13 -10.99 5.10 8.51
C ALA A 13 -10.42 3.76 9.00
N VAL A 14 -9.11 3.68 9.25
CA VAL A 14 -8.46 2.47 9.77
C VAL A 14 -9.00 2.11 11.15
N ALA A 15 -9.25 3.10 12.02
CA ALA A 15 -9.79 2.86 13.36
C ALA A 15 -11.21 2.26 13.36
N ARG A 16 -11.98 2.39 12.27
CA ARG A 16 -13.31 1.77 12.13
C ARG A 16 -13.25 0.32 11.67
N VAL A 17 -12.10 -0.17 11.22
CA VAL A 17 -11.90 -1.56 10.80
C VAL A 17 -11.43 -2.37 12.01
N ASP A 18 -12.34 -2.52 12.97
CA ASP A 18 -12.12 -3.24 14.23
C ASP A 18 -12.70 -4.66 14.18
N ALA A 19 -12.68 -5.36 15.32
CA ALA A 19 -13.18 -6.73 15.42
C ALA A 19 -14.66 -6.86 15.03
N ASP A 20 -15.49 -5.86 15.35
CA ASP A 20 -16.92 -5.86 15.04
C ASP A 20 -17.13 -5.68 13.53
N TYR A 21 -16.34 -4.83 12.89
CA TYR A 21 -16.34 -4.70 11.43
C TYR A 21 -15.94 -6.02 10.74
N PHE A 22 -14.88 -6.68 11.21
CA PHE A 22 -14.47 -7.98 10.66
C PHE A 22 -15.55 -9.04 10.81
N GLN A 23 -16.21 -9.11 11.98
CA GLN A 23 -17.31 -10.06 12.19
C GLN A 23 -18.49 -9.76 11.25
N SER A 24 -18.86 -8.48 11.10
CA SER A 24 -19.90 -8.04 10.17
C SER A 24 -19.59 -8.41 8.71
N PHE A 25 -18.33 -8.28 8.29
CA PHE A 25 -17.89 -8.67 6.95
C PHE A 25 -18.02 -10.19 6.72
N ILE A 26 -17.65 -11.01 7.71
CA ILE A 26 -17.79 -12.47 7.65
C ILE A 26 -19.28 -12.86 7.57
N ASP A 27 -20.10 -12.28 8.44
CA ASP A 27 -21.55 -12.53 8.49
C ASP A 27 -22.22 -12.12 7.18
N PHE A 28 -21.81 -10.99 6.59
CA PHE A 28 -22.26 -10.56 5.26
C PHE A 28 -21.95 -11.62 4.20
N GLY A 29 -20.76 -12.21 4.21
CA GLY A 29 -20.41 -13.31 3.31
C GLY A 29 -21.34 -14.51 3.46
N GLU A 30 -21.56 -14.98 4.69
CA GLU A 30 -22.41 -16.14 4.98
C GLU A 30 -23.89 -15.90 4.58
N LEU A 31 -24.41 -14.70 4.87
CA LEU A 31 -25.79 -14.32 4.54
C LEU A 31 -26.04 -14.19 3.02
N ASN A 32 -24.99 -13.96 2.23
CA ASN A 32 -25.08 -13.75 0.79
C ASN A 32 -24.44 -14.88 -0.03
N LYS A 33 -24.14 -16.04 0.58
CA LYS A 33 -23.48 -17.19 -0.08
C LYS A 33 -24.17 -17.74 -1.34
N ASN A 34 -25.47 -17.47 -1.50
CA ASN A 34 -26.26 -17.87 -2.66
C ASN A 34 -26.31 -16.80 -3.76
N LYS A 35 -25.64 -15.66 -3.56
CA LYS A 35 -25.53 -14.58 -4.55
C LYS A 35 -24.20 -14.67 -5.26
N GLU A 36 -24.21 -14.32 -6.55
CA GLU A 36 -22.99 -14.12 -7.32
C GLU A 36 -22.41 -12.74 -6.98
N LEU A 37 -21.67 -12.68 -5.87
CA LEU A 37 -20.87 -11.51 -5.53
C LEU A 37 -19.54 -11.57 -6.27
N VAL A 38 -19.05 -10.41 -6.72
CA VAL A 38 -17.71 -10.25 -7.27
C VAL A 38 -16.84 -9.50 -6.28
N ALA A 39 -15.53 -9.71 -6.35
CA ALA A 39 -14.60 -8.90 -5.60
C ALA A 39 -14.77 -7.42 -6.00
N SER A 40 -14.71 -6.52 -5.02
CA SER A 40 -14.78 -5.08 -5.29
C SER A 40 -13.58 -4.57 -6.07
N GLN A 41 -12.50 -5.35 -6.10
CA GLN A 41 -11.29 -5.08 -6.85
C GLN A 41 -11.09 -6.23 -7.83
N ASP A 42 -11.26 -5.93 -9.11
CA ASP A 42 -10.97 -6.89 -10.17
C ASP A 42 -9.45 -6.86 -10.44
N VAL A 43 -8.84 -8.04 -10.54
CA VAL A 43 -7.41 -8.20 -10.85
C VAL A 43 -7.12 -7.74 -12.29
N GLU A 44 -8.15 -7.64 -13.13
CA GLU A 44 -8.04 -7.18 -14.53
C GLU A 44 -8.05 -5.64 -14.67
N ASP A 45 -8.52 -4.91 -13.66
CA ASP A 45 -8.55 -3.45 -13.66
C ASP A 45 -7.17 -2.88 -13.30
N ASN A 46 -6.35 -2.67 -14.34
CA ASN A 46 -4.99 -2.14 -14.22
C ASN A 46 -4.90 -0.66 -13.78
N PHE A 47 -6.02 -0.02 -13.40
CA PHE A 47 -6.08 1.40 -13.09
C PHE A 47 -7.07 1.65 -11.96
N VAL A 48 -6.63 2.28 -10.88
CA VAL A 48 -7.53 2.70 -9.80
C VAL A 48 -7.96 4.16 -9.91
N ILE A 49 -7.54 4.91 -10.94
CA ILE A 49 -7.86 6.35 -11.10
C ILE A 49 -9.38 6.61 -11.05
N PRO A 50 -9.84 7.61 -10.26
CA PRO A 50 -9.08 8.60 -9.50
C PRO A 50 -8.65 8.15 -8.08
N ASN A 51 -8.89 6.89 -7.73
CA ASN A 51 -8.50 6.28 -6.46
C ASN A 51 -7.02 5.83 -6.47
N LEU A 52 -6.57 5.34 -5.32
CA LEU A 52 -5.21 4.89 -5.06
C LEU A 52 -5.27 3.63 -4.19
N GLU A 53 -4.38 2.68 -4.45
CA GLU A 53 -4.09 1.56 -3.56
C GLU A 53 -2.76 1.79 -2.86
N VAL A 54 -2.72 1.54 -1.55
CA VAL A 54 -1.55 1.83 -0.72
C VAL A 54 -1.20 0.64 0.15
N ASP A 55 -0.07 0.01 -0.16
CA ASP A 55 0.43 -1.17 0.52
C ASP A 55 1.60 -0.82 1.43
N SER A 56 1.43 -1.07 2.73
CA SER A 56 2.52 -0.92 3.69
C SER A 56 3.19 -2.26 3.96
N TRP A 57 4.38 -2.46 3.40
CA TRP A 57 5.23 -3.62 3.68
C TRP A 57 6.18 -3.37 4.87
N LEU A 58 6.02 -2.24 5.57
CA LEU A 58 6.85 -1.86 6.72
C LEU A 58 6.68 -2.82 7.91
N GLY A 59 5.53 -3.48 8.01
CA GLY A 59 5.26 -4.48 9.05
C GLY A 59 5.93 -5.83 8.80
N PHE A 60 6.38 -6.10 7.57
CA PHE A 60 7.00 -7.39 7.23
C PHE A 60 8.42 -7.47 7.78
N GLN A 61 8.70 -8.57 8.48
CA GLN A 61 10.00 -8.86 9.08
C GLN A 61 10.95 -9.49 8.04
N PHE A 62 11.13 -8.81 6.91
CA PHE A 62 11.94 -9.26 5.78
C PHE A 62 13.39 -9.59 6.15
N HIS A 63 13.92 -8.93 7.17
CA HIS A 63 15.26 -9.17 7.70
C HIS A 63 15.38 -10.49 8.48
N GLU A 64 14.28 -11.16 8.80
CA GLU A 64 14.29 -12.48 9.46
C GLU A 64 14.40 -13.64 8.45
N VAL A 65 14.27 -13.37 7.15
CA VAL A 65 14.37 -14.39 6.11
C VAL A 65 15.84 -14.78 5.90
N ASP A 66 16.32 -15.79 6.61
CA ASP A 66 17.68 -16.31 6.45
C ASP A 66 17.65 -17.79 6.04
N MET A 67 18.22 -18.07 4.86
CA MET A 67 18.33 -19.43 4.31
C MET A 67 19.69 -20.10 4.61
N GLY A 68 20.46 -19.55 5.55
CA GLY A 68 21.77 -20.04 5.97
C GLY A 68 22.96 -19.18 5.50
N SER A 69 22.71 -18.00 4.94
CA SER A 69 23.74 -17.08 4.42
C SER A 69 23.56 -15.62 4.86
N GLY A 70 22.69 -15.37 5.83
CA GLY A 70 22.31 -14.04 6.28
C GLY A 70 21.05 -13.51 5.59
N ALA A 71 20.51 -12.45 6.18
CA ALA A 71 19.31 -11.77 5.71
C ALA A 71 19.50 -11.08 4.34
N PRO A 72 18.42 -10.83 3.58
CA PRO A 72 18.53 -10.24 2.26
C PRO A 72 18.88 -8.76 2.38
N CYS A 73 19.71 -8.27 1.46
CA CYS A 73 20.17 -6.89 1.46
C CYS A 73 19.11 -5.89 0.96
N ALA A 74 18.11 -6.37 0.22
CA ALA A 74 17.01 -5.56 -0.31
C ALA A 74 15.77 -6.43 -0.58
N PHE A 75 14.60 -5.79 -0.52
CA PHE A 75 13.32 -6.33 -0.98
C PHE A 75 12.66 -5.30 -1.89
N MET A 76 12.07 -5.80 -2.97
CA MET A 76 11.45 -4.97 -3.99
C MET A 76 10.27 -5.74 -4.60
N PRO A 77 9.12 -5.08 -4.83
CA PRO A 77 8.04 -5.67 -5.62
C PRO A 77 8.51 -5.97 -7.04
N SER A 78 7.98 -7.02 -7.65
CA SER A 78 8.17 -7.23 -9.09
C SER A 78 7.54 -6.09 -9.90
N TRP A 79 7.68 -6.13 -11.23
CA TRP A 79 6.94 -5.19 -12.08
C TRP A 79 5.43 -5.41 -11.91
N ILE A 80 4.71 -4.33 -11.56
CA ILE A 80 3.26 -4.33 -11.38
C ILE A 80 2.67 -3.35 -12.41
N PRO A 81 1.91 -3.83 -13.42
CA PRO A 81 1.35 -3.01 -14.48
C PRO A 81 0.08 -2.27 -14.06
N MET A 82 0.00 -1.81 -12.80
CA MET A 82 -1.16 -1.11 -12.26
C MET A 82 -0.84 0.36 -12.03
N GLU A 83 -1.67 1.29 -12.48
CA GLU A 83 -1.52 2.71 -12.15
C GLU A 83 -2.24 3.07 -10.85
N GLY A 84 -1.60 3.87 -10.00
CA GLY A 84 -2.16 4.30 -8.73
C GLY A 84 -1.86 3.35 -7.57
N LEU A 85 -0.81 2.53 -7.69
CA LEU A 85 -0.30 1.74 -6.57
C LEU A 85 0.85 2.49 -5.88
N VAL A 86 0.80 2.52 -4.56
CA VAL A 86 1.89 3.01 -3.70
C VAL A 86 2.32 1.91 -2.76
N ILE A 87 3.60 1.55 -2.77
CA ILE A 87 4.16 0.55 -1.86
C ILE A 87 5.23 1.19 -0.98
N PHE A 88 5.04 1.09 0.33
CA PHE A 88 6.05 1.43 1.32
C PHE A 88 6.89 0.21 1.65
N VAL A 89 8.20 0.26 1.35
CA VAL A 89 9.15 -0.80 1.72
C VAL A 89 10.25 -0.26 2.63
N PRO A 90 10.70 -1.03 3.63
CA PRO A 90 11.82 -0.61 4.46
C PRO A 90 13.07 -0.41 3.58
N ALA A 91 13.81 0.68 3.83
CA ALA A 91 15.12 0.83 3.20
C ALA A 91 16.10 -0.24 3.70
N ALA A 92 17.18 -0.47 2.94
CA ALA A 92 18.20 -1.45 3.31
C ALA A 92 18.72 -1.20 4.75
N SER A 93 18.99 -2.29 5.46
CA SER A 93 19.49 -2.30 6.85
C SER A 93 20.90 -1.72 7.00
N HIS A 94 21.59 -1.45 5.88
CA HIS A 94 22.98 -0.99 5.83
C HIS A 94 23.13 0.18 4.85
N GLY A 95 24.16 1.00 5.07
CA GLY A 95 24.49 2.14 4.20
C GLY A 95 23.82 3.46 4.61
N ALA A 96 23.93 4.47 3.75
CA ALA A 96 23.49 5.85 4.02
C ALA A 96 21.96 6.01 4.21
N LEU A 97 21.18 4.99 3.85
CA LEU A 97 19.71 4.99 3.91
C LEU A 97 19.16 4.16 5.08
N LYS A 98 20.02 3.76 6.04
CA LYS A 98 19.61 2.96 7.19
C LYS A 98 18.48 3.65 7.97
N GLY A 99 17.36 2.95 8.14
CA GLY A 99 16.17 3.47 8.82
C GLY A 99 15.25 4.35 7.96
N GLY A 100 15.55 4.50 6.68
CA GLY A 100 14.66 5.16 5.73
C GLY A 100 13.50 4.26 5.26
N ILE A 101 12.60 4.86 4.49
CA ILE A 101 11.51 4.18 3.80
C ILE A 101 11.65 4.49 2.31
N ASN A 102 11.59 3.45 1.47
CA ASN A 102 11.43 3.62 0.04
C ASN A 102 9.93 3.65 -0.28
N VAL A 103 9.52 4.63 -1.08
CA VAL A 103 8.14 4.75 -1.58
C VAL A 103 8.16 4.47 -3.07
N ILE A 104 7.51 3.38 -3.48
CA ILE A 104 7.38 3.00 -4.89
C ILE A 104 6.00 3.44 -5.34
N VAL A 105 5.93 4.27 -6.38
CA VAL A 105 4.67 4.84 -6.89
C VAL A 105 4.56 4.50 -8.38
N THR A 106 3.49 3.83 -8.77
CA THR A 106 3.19 3.52 -10.17
C THR A 106 2.25 4.58 -10.76
N LEU A 107 2.74 5.30 -11.76
CA LEU A 107 2.02 6.40 -12.42
C LEU A 107 2.29 6.37 -13.91
N PHE A 108 1.32 6.84 -14.71
CA PHE A 108 1.64 7.21 -16.09
C PHE A 108 2.72 8.28 -16.13
N LYS A 109 3.47 8.30 -17.23
CA LYS A 109 4.64 9.15 -17.40
C LYS A 109 4.33 10.64 -17.21
N GLU A 110 3.14 11.05 -17.60
CA GLU A 110 2.61 12.41 -17.48
C GLU A 110 2.36 12.76 -16.00
N HIS A 111 1.67 11.89 -15.27
CA HIS A 111 1.40 12.05 -13.84
C HIS A 111 2.69 11.99 -13.00
N ALA A 112 3.61 11.10 -13.34
CA ALA A 112 4.90 10.98 -12.66
C ALA A 112 5.75 12.25 -12.75
N LYS A 113 5.68 13.01 -13.86
CA LYS A 113 6.37 14.30 -13.99
C LYS A 113 5.82 15.34 -13.03
N ILE A 114 4.49 15.40 -12.90
CA ILE A 114 3.81 16.33 -11.99
C ILE A 114 4.09 15.91 -10.54
N PHE A 115 3.97 14.63 -10.23
CA PHE A 115 4.24 14.09 -8.90
C PHE A 115 5.65 14.48 -8.40
N LYS A 116 6.68 14.38 -9.25
CA LYS A 116 8.05 14.80 -8.89
C LYS A 116 8.17 16.28 -8.52
N GLN A 117 7.31 17.14 -9.03
CA GLN A 117 7.32 18.57 -8.70
C GLN A 117 6.67 18.85 -7.34
N ILE A 118 5.69 18.04 -6.93
CA ILE A 118 4.90 18.25 -5.71
C ILE A 118 5.29 17.30 -4.55
N ALA A 119 6.03 16.22 -4.81
CA ALA A 119 6.32 15.20 -3.79
C ALA A 119 7.14 15.72 -2.59
N HIS A 120 7.82 16.85 -2.74
CA HIS A 120 8.63 17.47 -1.70
C HIS A 120 8.01 18.75 -1.12
N SER A 121 6.84 19.19 -1.60
CA SER A 121 6.13 20.31 -0.99
C SER A 121 5.34 19.81 0.21
N ILE A 122 5.84 20.08 1.40
CA ILE A 122 5.15 19.83 2.67
C ILE A 122 4.69 21.19 3.20
N ASP A 123 3.53 21.65 2.73
CA ASP A 123 2.80 22.77 3.35
C ASP A 123 1.85 22.26 4.45
#